data_AF-A0A1F6ZS91-F1
#
_entry.id   AF-A0A1F6ZS91-F1
#
_cell.length_a   1.000
_cell.length_b   1.000
_cell.length_c   1.000
_cell.angle_alpha   90.00
_cell.angle_beta   90.00
_cell.angle_gamma   90.00
#
_symmetry.space_group_name_H-M   'P 1'
#
loop_
_entity.id
_entity.type
_entity.pdbx_description
1 polymer ?
#
loop_
_entity_poly.entity_id
_entity_poly.type
_entity_poly.pdbx_seq_one_letter_code
_entity_poly.pdbx_strand_id
1 'polypeptide(L)'
;MAGGTTQMDATLYAPPITYTATTNTSGVYTQSVRVPDTYTLSETVPAGSGYLAIPRYVCTGDVVTLTTQGQTATRDYGWWTSIPAWFQVMGGTMGAEASSGVAIQTYVPSSCVGSPCAPRAILAKDTAGTPESSGVAVVGPTASIVTTTGPSTLANLNEEGTNVYAQSARSARRENYGEFYRRFSLGSTPTTLANTQLGGPGGITLGNLAQPDPIDNPPERGAYYAPGDTTIATAWSVASTEKIVIFVNGNLTIAAPITVAQGGFLALIATGDITIDASVGTSDITSTTPQVEGVYIANGMFTVASTGLKQGDLKFVGAGTFVGWTGVSLNRDFRLGDDTTEGLKNFDQPGELFLARPDFVLNLPKKMARPVTDWQEVAP
;
A
#
# COMPACT_ATOMS: atom_id res chain seq x y z
N MET A 1 -54.14 -6.55 -21.95
CA MET A 1 -54.05 -6.51 -23.42
C MET A 1 -52.72 -5.85 -23.75
N ALA A 2 -51.78 -6.37 -24.53
CA ALA A 2 -51.79 -7.43 -25.53
C ALA A 2 -50.67 -8.47 -25.25
N GLY A 3 -50.79 -9.65 -25.87
CA GLY A 3 -49.93 -10.81 -25.61
C GLY A 3 -48.66 -10.89 -26.44
N GLY A 4 -47.95 -12.00 -26.22
CA GLY A 4 -46.91 -12.54 -27.08
C GLY A 4 -46.57 -13.95 -26.60
N THR A 5 -46.97 -14.96 -27.38
CA THR A 5 -46.45 -16.32 -27.27
C THR A 5 -45.15 -16.40 -28.05
N THR A 6 -44.09 -16.88 -27.40
CA THR A 6 -42.93 -17.43 -28.08
C THR A 6 -42.81 -18.88 -27.65
N GLN A 7 -43.12 -19.78 -28.56
CA GLN A 7 -42.76 -21.19 -28.48
C GLN A 7 -41.28 -21.28 -28.85
N MET A 8 -40.45 -21.96 -28.05
CA MET A 8 -39.20 -22.52 -28.55
C MET A 8 -39.06 -23.98 -28.14
N ASP A 9 -38.72 -24.73 -29.18
CA ASP A 9 -38.57 -26.16 -29.35
C ASP A 9 -37.37 -26.72 -28.55
N ALA A 10 -37.43 -28.01 -28.28
CA ALA A 10 -36.51 -28.76 -27.44
C ALA A 10 -35.14 -28.94 -28.11
N THR A 11 -34.07 -28.55 -27.42
CA THR A 11 -32.82 -29.33 -27.22
C THR A 11 -31.80 -28.52 -26.42
N LEU A 12 -31.36 -29.06 -25.27
CA LEU A 12 -30.14 -28.72 -24.51
C LEU A 12 -29.80 -27.24 -24.27
N TYR A 13 -30.45 -26.63 -23.28
CA TYR A 13 -29.85 -25.90 -22.14
C TYR A 13 -31.04 -25.20 -21.47
N ALA A 14 -31.45 -25.65 -20.27
CA ALA A 14 -32.40 -24.85 -19.51
C ALA A 14 -31.71 -23.51 -19.20
N PRO A 15 -32.30 -22.34 -19.55
CA PRO A 15 -31.75 -21.08 -19.07
C PRO A 15 -31.70 -21.13 -17.54
N PRO A 16 -30.70 -20.49 -16.89
CA PRO A 16 -30.68 -20.38 -15.44
C PRO A 16 -32.03 -19.86 -14.98
N ILE A 17 -32.75 -20.65 -14.18
CA ILE A 17 -34.06 -20.23 -13.66
C ILE A 17 -33.76 -19.17 -12.60
N THR A 18 -33.95 -17.91 -12.94
CA THR A 18 -33.84 -16.80 -11.98
C THR A 18 -35.07 -16.83 -11.08
N TYR A 19 -34.86 -17.05 -9.78
CA TYR A 19 -35.92 -16.95 -8.77
C TYR A 19 -35.82 -15.61 -8.05
N THR A 20 -36.92 -14.85 -8.00
CA THR A 20 -36.98 -13.61 -7.23
C THR A 20 -37.40 -13.93 -5.79
N ALA A 21 -36.47 -13.83 -4.84
CA ALA A 21 -36.77 -13.99 -3.42
C ALA A 21 -37.48 -12.75 -2.85
N THR A 22 -38.37 -12.94 -1.88
CA THR A 22 -39.02 -11.87 -1.12
C THR A 22 -38.40 -11.76 0.27
N THR A 23 -38.17 -10.53 0.73
CA THR A 23 -37.59 -10.23 2.05
C THR A 23 -38.67 -10.15 3.11
N ASN A 24 -38.38 -10.68 4.30
CA ASN A 24 -39.15 -10.32 5.49
C ASN A 24 -38.60 -9.04 6.16
N THR A 25 -39.29 -8.55 7.18
CA THR A 25 -38.92 -7.35 7.94
C THR A 25 -37.60 -7.46 8.71
N SER A 26 -37.01 -8.65 8.79
CA SER A 26 -35.71 -8.92 9.43
C SER A 26 -34.57 -9.08 8.43
N GLY A 27 -34.83 -8.87 7.12
CA GLY A 27 -33.81 -9.00 6.09
C GLY A 27 -33.41 -10.44 5.75
N VAL A 28 -34.20 -11.43 6.19
CA VAL A 28 -33.98 -12.85 5.86
C VAL A 28 -34.68 -13.18 4.54
N TYR A 29 -33.95 -13.83 3.65
CA TYR A 29 -34.42 -14.25 2.34
C TYR A 29 -34.68 -15.76 2.36
N THR A 30 -35.88 -16.16 1.94
CA THR A 30 -36.25 -17.57 1.84
C THR A 30 -36.78 -17.84 0.44
N GLN A 31 -36.12 -18.73 -0.29
CA GLN A 31 -36.58 -19.19 -1.59
C GLN A 31 -36.88 -20.69 -1.53
N SER A 32 -38.12 -21.06 -1.84
CA SER A 32 -38.45 -22.46 -2.10
C SER A 32 -38.13 -22.80 -3.55
N VAL A 33 -37.30 -23.81 -3.76
CA VAL A 33 -37.03 -24.41 -5.07
C VAL A 33 -37.78 -25.73 -5.19
N ARG A 34 -38.26 -26.06 -6.40
CA ARG A 34 -39.26 -27.14 -6.59
C ARG A 34 -38.68 -28.48 -7.05
N VAL A 35 -37.41 -28.51 -7.46
CA VAL A 35 -36.77 -29.71 -8.01
C VAL A 35 -35.35 -29.87 -7.45
N PRO A 36 -34.82 -31.10 -7.34
CA PRO A 36 -33.39 -31.30 -7.12
C PRO A 36 -32.59 -30.77 -8.32
N ASP A 37 -31.68 -29.82 -8.10
CA ASP A 37 -30.80 -29.25 -9.12
C ASP A 37 -29.64 -28.47 -8.47
N THR A 38 -28.73 -27.98 -9.31
CA THR A 38 -27.72 -26.98 -8.94
C THR A 38 -28.26 -25.57 -9.18
N TYR A 39 -28.17 -24.74 -8.16
CA TYR A 39 -28.65 -23.37 -8.17
C TYR A 39 -27.47 -22.41 -7.96
N THR A 40 -27.40 -21.37 -8.81
CA THR A 40 -26.52 -20.22 -8.62
C THR A 40 -27.33 -19.09 -8.03
N LEU A 41 -26.87 -18.54 -6.91
CA LEU A 41 -27.50 -17.42 -6.24
C LEU A 41 -26.96 -16.11 -6.83
N SER A 42 -27.86 -15.18 -7.18
CA SER A 42 -27.51 -13.83 -7.62
C SER A 42 -28.32 -12.82 -6.84
N GLU A 43 -27.65 -11.83 -6.27
CA GLU A 43 -28.25 -10.81 -5.42
C GLU A 43 -28.01 -9.42 -6.03
N THR A 44 -29.03 -8.56 -5.98
CA THR A 44 -28.94 -7.18 -6.50
C THR A 44 -28.73 -6.21 -5.34
N VAL A 45 -27.81 -5.25 -5.50
CA VAL A 45 -27.47 -4.26 -4.47
C VAL A 45 -28.65 -3.35 -4.14
N PRO A 46 -29.02 -3.20 -2.86
CA PRO A 46 -29.96 -2.17 -2.44
C PRO A 46 -29.47 -0.79 -2.87
N ALA A 47 -30.35 0.03 -3.43
CA ALA A 47 -30.01 1.40 -3.79
C ALA A 47 -29.61 2.20 -2.54
N GLY A 48 -28.35 2.65 -2.45
CA GLY A 48 -27.81 3.39 -1.31
C GLY A 48 -26.27 3.48 -1.36
N SER A 49 -25.69 4.49 -0.71
CA SER A 49 -24.23 4.66 -0.62
C SER A 49 -23.62 3.74 0.44
N GLY A 50 -22.49 3.10 0.14
CA GLY A 50 -21.62 2.46 1.15
C GLY A 50 -21.47 0.94 1.07
N TYR A 51 -22.12 0.25 0.14
CA TYR A 51 -21.95 -1.20 -0.07
C TYR A 51 -21.26 -1.48 -1.40
N LEU A 52 -20.42 -2.52 -1.44
CA LEU A 52 -19.88 -3.05 -2.70
C LEU A 52 -21.02 -3.37 -3.68
N ALA A 53 -20.76 -3.21 -4.98
CA ALA A 53 -21.68 -3.54 -6.05
C ALA A 53 -22.06 -5.04 -6.12
N ILE A 54 -21.47 -5.89 -5.26
CA ILE A 54 -21.73 -7.33 -5.22
C ILE A 54 -21.63 -7.81 -3.77
N PRO A 55 -22.68 -8.45 -3.20
CA PRO A 55 -22.59 -9.09 -1.90
C PRO A 55 -21.65 -10.30 -1.96
N ARG A 56 -21.02 -10.64 -0.84
CA ARG A 56 -20.13 -11.81 -0.75
C ARG A 56 -20.67 -12.83 0.22
N TYR A 57 -20.60 -14.10 -0.17
CA TYR A 57 -20.89 -15.24 0.70
C TYR A 57 -19.80 -15.38 1.77
N VAL A 58 -20.22 -15.49 3.02
CA VAL A 58 -19.32 -15.64 4.17
C VAL A 58 -19.04 -17.12 4.35
N CYS A 59 -17.78 -17.53 4.16
CA CYS A 59 -17.31 -18.90 4.35
C CYS A 59 -18.08 -19.97 3.54
N THR A 60 -18.83 -19.57 2.52
CA THR A 60 -19.66 -20.42 1.67
C THR A 60 -19.54 -19.98 0.21
N GLY A 61 -19.86 -20.88 -0.74
CA GLY A 61 -19.91 -20.55 -2.17
C GLY A 61 -21.29 -20.07 -2.60
N ASP A 62 -21.35 -19.43 -3.76
CA ASP A 62 -22.55 -18.96 -4.48
C ASP A 62 -23.37 -20.09 -5.11
N VAL A 63 -22.80 -21.30 -5.15
CA VAL A 63 -23.45 -22.50 -5.67
C VAL A 63 -24.03 -23.34 -4.52
N VAL A 64 -25.28 -23.74 -4.68
CA VAL A 64 -25.97 -24.71 -3.83
C VAL A 64 -26.43 -25.88 -4.69
N THR A 65 -26.15 -27.10 -4.25
CA THR A 65 -26.68 -28.32 -4.90
C THR A 65 -27.64 -29.02 -3.94
N LEU A 66 -28.87 -29.24 -4.39
CA LEU A 66 -29.88 -29.99 -3.64
C LEU A 66 -30.18 -31.29 -4.37
N THR A 67 -30.00 -32.43 -3.70
CA THR A 67 -30.07 -33.76 -4.33
C THR A 67 -31.39 -34.48 -4.06
N THR A 68 -32.15 -34.07 -3.04
CA THR A 68 -33.43 -34.69 -2.68
C THR A 68 -34.47 -33.65 -2.25
N GLN A 69 -35.76 -33.99 -2.42
CA GLN A 69 -36.87 -33.14 -2.00
C GLN A 69 -36.86 -32.94 -0.48
N GLY A 70 -37.10 -31.70 -0.02
CA GLY A 70 -37.14 -31.34 1.41
C GLY A 70 -35.79 -30.96 2.03
N GLN A 71 -34.71 -30.90 1.26
CA GLN A 71 -33.43 -30.36 1.73
C GLN A 71 -33.48 -28.83 1.88
N THR A 72 -32.86 -28.33 2.93
CA THR A 72 -32.69 -26.90 3.20
C THR A 72 -31.20 -26.57 3.19
N ALA A 73 -30.82 -25.49 2.51
CA ALA A 73 -29.48 -24.92 2.59
C ALA A 73 -29.58 -23.50 3.16
N THR A 74 -28.83 -23.23 4.22
CA THR A 74 -28.61 -21.88 4.74
C THR A 74 -27.30 -21.35 4.17
N ARG A 75 -27.31 -20.09 3.73
CA ARG A 75 -26.13 -19.37 3.27
C ARG A 75 -26.04 -18.05 4.00
N ASP A 76 -24.90 -17.82 4.60
CA ASP A 76 -24.57 -16.52 5.16
C ASP A 76 -23.93 -15.70 4.06
N TYR A 77 -24.51 -14.54 3.79
CA TYR A 77 -23.95 -13.56 2.88
C TYR A 77 -23.98 -12.20 3.57
N GLY A 78 -23.08 -11.32 3.14
CA GLY A 78 -22.92 -10.01 3.73
C GLY A 78 -22.52 -8.98 2.71
N TRP A 79 -22.87 -7.74 3.03
CA TRP A 79 -22.34 -6.58 2.34
C TRP A 79 -21.09 -6.14 3.08
N TRP A 80 -19.96 -6.18 2.37
CA TRP A 80 -18.71 -5.63 2.90
C TRP A 80 -18.64 -4.17 2.46
N THR A 81 -18.30 -3.30 3.42
CA THR A 81 -17.81 -1.97 3.10
C THR A 81 -16.42 -2.13 2.49
N SER A 82 -16.32 -2.10 1.16
CA SER A 82 -15.03 -1.80 0.51
C SER A 82 -14.76 -0.31 0.74
N ILE A 83 -13.53 0.01 1.14
CA ILE A 83 -13.06 1.38 1.27
C ILE A 83 -12.19 1.62 0.05
N PRO A 84 -12.75 2.24 -0.99
CA PRO A 84 -12.10 2.26 -2.26
C PRO A 84 -11.02 3.34 -2.29
N ALA A 85 -9.79 2.97 -2.67
CA ALA A 85 -8.69 3.92 -2.74
C ALA A 85 -7.70 3.47 -3.83
N TRP A 86 -7.25 4.41 -4.66
CA TRP A 86 -6.24 4.13 -5.69
C TRP A 86 -4.88 3.73 -5.10
N PHE A 87 -4.55 4.26 -3.92
CA PHE A 87 -3.45 3.82 -3.07
C PHE A 87 -3.88 3.90 -1.60
N GLN A 88 -3.24 3.12 -0.72
CA GLN A 88 -3.63 3.04 0.68
C GLN A 88 -2.42 2.98 1.62
N VAL A 89 -2.54 3.62 2.78
CA VAL A 89 -1.63 3.52 3.93
C VAL A 89 -2.42 2.92 5.09
N MET A 90 -1.99 1.78 5.63
CA MET A 90 -2.66 1.09 6.75
C MET A 90 -1.87 1.27 8.06
N GLY A 91 -2.56 1.75 9.10
CA GLY A 91 -2.03 1.93 10.46
C GLY A 91 -0.88 2.93 10.59
N GLY A 92 -0.60 3.72 9.55
CA GLY A 92 0.56 4.60 9.46
C GLY A 92 0.20 6.03 9.08
N THR A 93 1.09 6.98 9.35
CA THR A 93 0.92 8.37 8.94
C THR A 93 1.48 8.59 7.55
N MET A 94 0.87 9.50 6.80
CA MET A 94 1.44 10.04 5.57
C MET A 94 1.79 11.50 5.79
N GLY A 95 2.78 12.03 5.08
CA GLY A 95 3.00 13.47 5.15
C GLY A 95 3.72 14.07 3.95
N ALA A 96 3.43 15.34 3.70
CA ALA A 96 4.04 16.14 2.66
C ALA A 96 4.39 17.53 3.21
N GLU A 97 5.69 17.80 3.36
CA GLU A 97 6.22 19.02 3.98
C GLU A 97 6.34 20.18 2.99
N ALA A 98 5.39 20.31 2.05
CA ALA A 98 5.34 21.43 1.14
C ALA A 98 5.13 22.73 1.93
N SER A 99 5.93 23.77 1.65
CA SER A 99 5.83 25.02 2.39
C SER A 99 4.55 25.80 2.08
N SER A 100 3.96 25.58 0.90
CA SER A 100 2.72 26.21 0.41
C SER A 100 2.12 25.38 -0.75
N GLY A 101 0.89 25.70 -1.16
CA GLY A 101 0.20 25.04 -2.28
C GLY A 101 -0.47 23.73 -1.88
N VAL A 102 -0.74 22.85 -2.85
CA VAL A 102 -1.31 21.52 -2.60
C VAL A 102 -0.17 20.56 -2.25
N ALA A 103 -0.12 20.08 -1.00
CA ALA A 103 0.91 19.15 -0.53
C ALA A 103 0.59 17.70 -0.89
N ILE A 104 -0.70 17.35 -0.80
CA ILE A 104 -1.21 16.00 -1.07
C ILE A 104 -2.35 16.16 -2.06
N GLN A 105 -2.25 15.54 -3.22
CA GLN A 105 -3.28 15.53 -4.25
C GLN A 105 -3.59 14.10 -4.68
N THR A 106 -4.88 13.75 -4.71
CA THR A 106 -5.35 12.48 -5.27
C THR A 106 -5.94 12.76 -6.65
N TYR A 107 -5.41 12.11 -7.70
CA TYR A 107 -5.92 12.28 -9.07
C TYR A 107 -6.99 11.24 -9.38
N VAL A 108 -8.16 11.38 -8.76
CA VAL A 108 -9.35 10.61 -9.18
C VAL A 108 -9.83 11.18 -10.52
N PRO A 109 -10.06 10.36 -11.57
CA PRO A 109 -10.57 10.85 -12.85
C PRO A 109 -11.88 11.63 -12.69
N SER A 110 -12.05 12.76 -13.39
CA SER A 110 -13.26 13.59 -13.32
C SER A 110 -14.52 12.90 -13.86
N SER A 111 -14.36 11.79 -14.57
CA SER A 111 -15.44 10.89 -15.02
C SER A 111 -15.99 10.00 -13.90
N CYS A 112 -15.28 9.87 -12.77
CA CYS A 112 -15.67 9.04 -11.63
C CYS A 112 -16.45 9.90 -10.62
N VAL A 113 -17.77 10.01 -10.82
CA VAL A 113 -18.70 10.83 -10.01
C VAL A 113 -19.79 9.95 -9.40
N GLY A 114 -20.06 10.10 -8.09
CA GLY A 114 -21.10 9.35 -7.36
C GLY A 114 -20.60 8.05 -6.72
N SER A 115 -21.47 7.30 -6.04
CA SER A 115 -21.14 5.95 -5.54
C SER A 115 -21.06 4.98 -6.73
N PRO A 116 -20.06 4.09 -6.83
CA PRO A 116 -19.06 3.78 -5.81
C PRO A 116 -17.87 4.76 -5.83
N CYS A 117 -17.62 5.44 -6.94
CA CYS A 117 -16.63 6.50 -7.22
C CYS A 117 -16.49 7.70 -6.24
N ALA A 118 -17.09 7.68 -5.05
CA ALA A 118 -16.91 8.73 -4.05
C ALA A 118 -15.43 8.72 -3.64
N PRO A 119 -14.69 9.83 -3.83
CA PRO A 119 -13.28 9.88 -3.48
C PRO A 119 -13.14 9.67 -1.98
N ARG A 120 -12.66 8.48 -1.59
CA ARG A 120 -12.22 8.18 -0.24
C ARG A 120 -10.70 7.99 -0.28
N ALA A 121 -10.02 8.86 0.44
CA ALA A 121 -8.61 8.81 0.75
C ALA A 121 -8.44 8.07 2.08
N ILE A 122 -7.29 7.58 2.50
CA ILE A 122 -5.91 7.28 2.03
C ILE A 122 -5.29 6.50 3.22
N LEU A 123 -5.82 6.73 4.44
CA LEU A 123 -5.40 6.16 5.69
C LEU A 123 -6.49 5.19 6.17
N ALA A 124 -6.20 3.90 6.06
CA ALA A 124 -7.02 2.85 6.64
C ALA A 124 -6.55 2.49 8.04
N LYS A 125 -7.42 1.77 8.75
CA LYS A 125 -7.10 1.17 10.04
C LYS A 125 -5.86 0.29 9.94
N ASP A 126 -5.34 -0.07 11.10
CA ASP A 126 -4.33 -1.11 11.19
C ASP A 126 -4.84 -2.44 10.60
N THR A 127 -3.92 -3.39 10.37
CA THR A 127 -4.25 -4.70 9.82
C THR A 127 -5.16 -5.54 10.74
N ALA A 128 -5.29 -5.17 12.01
CA ALA A 128 -6.19 -5.80 12.96
C ALA A 128 -7.62 -5.22 12.89
N GLY A 129 -7.83 -4.13 12.14
CA GLY A 129 -9.12 -3.44 12.03
C GLY A 129 -9.52 -2.73 13.31
N THR A 130 -8.55 -2.32 14.14
CA THR A 130 -8.81 -1.67 15.42
C THR A 130 -9.57 -0.35 15.21
N PRO A 131 -10.69 -0.10 15.92
CA PRO A 131 -11.38 1.19 15.84
C PRO A 131 -10.49 2.36 16.27
N GLU A 132 -10.61 3.50 15.58
CA GLU A 132 -9.84 4.73 15.77
C GLU A 132 -8.32 4.54 15.56
N SER A 133 -7.94 3.61 14.68
CA SER A 133 -6.53 3.33 14.34
C SER A 133 -6.11 3.85 12.97
N SER A 134 -7.00 4.58 12.27
CA SER A 134 -6.62 5.20 11.01
C SER A 134 -5.44 6.15 11.22
N GLY A 135 -4.53 6.16 10.25
CA GLY A 135 -3.44 7.11 10.22
C GLY A 135 -3.88 8.58 10.21
N VAL A 136 -2.89 9.46 10.32
CA VAL A 136 -3.07 10.92 10.18
C VAL A 136 -2.25 11.43 9.01
N ALA A 137 -2.84 12.30 8.18
CA ALA A 137 -2.11 13.02 7.15
C ALA A 137 -1.45 14.26 7.75
N VAL A 138 -0.19 14.51 7.41
CA VAL A 138 0.59 15.65 7.90
C VAL A 138 0.99 16.53 6.72
N VAL A 139 0.70 17.82 6.77
CA VAL A 139 1.11 18.77 5.73
C VAL A 139 1.95 19.90 6.30
N GLY A 140 2.78 20.53 5.47
CA GLY A 140 3.51 21.72 5.86
C GLY A 140 2.59 22.88 6.26
N PRO A 141 3.16 23.94 6.87
CA PRO A 141 2.41 24.90 7.69
C PRO A 141 1.37 25.73 6.92
N THR A 142 1.52 25.88 5.60
CA THR A 142 0.55 26.62 4.75
C THR A 142 0.05 25.81 3.56
N ALA A 143 0.28 24.50 3.57
CA ALA A 143 -0.10 23.65 2.45
C ALA A 143 -1.44 22.94 2.70
N SER A 144 -2.11 22.54 1.62
CA SER A 144 -3.44 21.95 1.63
C SER A 144 -3.43 20.50 1.15
N ILE A 145 -4.49 19.76 1.51
CA ILE A 145 -4.79 18.42 1.02
C ILE A 145 -5.99 18.52 0.07
N VAL A 146 -5.88 17.91 -1.11
CA VAL A 146 -6.95 17.83 -2.11
C VAL A 146 -7.26 16.35 -2.39
N THR A 147 -8.40 15.88 -1.90
CA THR A 147 -8.85 14.49 -2.10
C THR A 147 -9.91 14.34 -3.20
N THR A 148 -10.39 15.44 -3.78
CA THR A 148 -11.49 15.45 -4.76
C THR A 148 -11.16 16.32 -5.98
N THR A 149 -11.98 16.25 -7.03
CA THR A 149 -11.89 17.16 -8.18
C THR A 149 -12.42 18.55 -7.81
N GLY A 150 -11.63 19.34 -7.10
CA GLY A 150 -11.95 20.72 -6.75
C GLY A 150 -10.91 21.37 -5.84
N PRO A 151 -10.77 22.72 -5.85
CA PRO A 151 -9.66 23.42 -5.19
C PRO A 151 -9.69 23.45 -3.65
N SER A 152 -10.64 22.78 -2.98
CA SER A 152 -10.69 22.76 -1.51
C SER A 152 -11.79 21.81 -1.00
N THR A 153 -11.53 20.52 -0.86
CA THR A 153 -12.41 19.68 -0.04
C THR A 153 -11.62 18.61 0.70
N LEU A 154 -11.52 18.80 2.02
CA LEU A 154 -11.07 17.82 3.01
C LEU A 154 -12.19 16.82 3.26
N ALA A 155 -12.54 16.03 2.25
CA ALA A 155 -13.57 15.01 2.38
C ALA A 155 -12.92 13.62 2.29
N ASN A 156 -13.32 12.76 3.22
CA ASN A 156 -12.98 11.34 3.26
C ASN A 156 -11.46 11.08 3.30
N LEU A 157 -10.71 11.69 4.21
CA LEU A 157 -9.25 11.51 4.32
C LEU A 157 -8.83 10.17 4.96
N ASN A 158 -9.70 9.61 5.79
CA ASN A 158 -9.50 8.33 6.46
C ASN A 158 -10.77 7.48 6.43
N GLU A 159 -10.58 6.18 6.63
CA GLU A 159 -11.64 5.16 6.66
C GLU A 159 -12.75 5.51 7.66
N GLU A 160 -12.40 6.13 8.77
CA GLU A 160 -13.32 6.46 9.88
C GLU A 160 -14.13 7.74 9.63
N GLY A 161 -13.83 8.49 8.57
CA GLY A 161 -14.56 9.72 8.23
C GLY A 161 -14.34 10.89 9.20
N THR A 162 -13.35 10.80 10.09
CA THR A 162 -13.01 11.87 11.05
C THR A 162 -12.32 13.05 10.35
N ASN A 163 -11.71 12.80 9.17
CA ASN A 163 -11.08 13.82 8.33
C ASN A 163 -10.01 14.66 9.04
N VAL A 164 -9.35 14.07 10.05
CA VAL A 164 -8.31 14.72 10.85
C VAL A 164 -6.99 14.74 10.08
N TYR A 165 -6.35 15.91 10.04
CA TYR A 165 -4.99 16.10 9.54
C TYR A 165 -4.20 16.97 10.51
N ALA A 166 -2.87 16.88 10.44
CA ALA A 166 -1.96 17.70 11.22
C ALA A 166 -1.22 18.69 10.32
N GLN A 167 -0.93 19.87 10.86
CA GLN A 167 -0.02 20.83 10.25
C GLN A 167 1.33 20.76 10.96
N SER A 168 2.36 20.52 10.17
CA SER A 168 3.74 20.50 10.61
C SER A 168 4.26 21.93 10.69
N ALA A 169 4.64 22.37 11.89
CA ALA A 169 5.38 23.62 12.09
C ALA A 169 6.90 23.45 11.88
N ARG A 170 7.29 22.37 11.20
CA ARG A 170 8.67 21.90 11.14
C ARG A 170 9.52 22.83 10.29
N SER A 171 10.31 23.67 10.96
CA SER A 171 11.18 24.66 10.31
C SER A 171 12.66 24.25 10.22
N ALA A 172 13.09 23.16 10.86
CA ALA A 172 14.52 22.88 11.01
C ALA A 172 14.92 21.40 10.86
N ARG A 173 15.67 21.14 9.78
CA ARG A 173 16.43 19.92 9.40
C ARG A 173 15.62 18.74 8.86
N ARG A 174 15.82 18.48 7.56
CA ARG A 174 15.35 17.28 6.84
C ARG A 174 16.25 16.08 7.19
N GLU A 175 15.65 14.96 7.58
CA GLU A 175 16.29 13.63 7.72
C GLU A 175 16.65 13.07 6.35
N ASN A 176 17.62 13.71 5.71
CA ASN A 176 18.08 13.36 4.38
C ASN A 176 19.43 12.63 4.47
N TYR A 177 19.96 12.19 3.33
CA TYR A 177 21.26 11.53 3.25
C TYR A 177 22.33 12.30 4.01
N GLY A 178 22.46 13.62 3.78
CA GLY A 178 23.50 14.43 4.40
C GLY A 178 23.38 14.52 5.92
N GLU A 179 22.16 14.57 6.46
CA GLU A 179 21.92 14.57 7.91
C GLU A 179 22.36 13.25 8.54
N PHE A 180 21.90 12.12 8.02
CA PHE A 180 22.29 10.82 8.57
C PHE A 180 23.77 10.53 8.33
N TYR A 181 24.31 10.88 7.16
CA TYR A 181 25.72 10.69 6.84
C TYR A 181 26.64 11.39 7.85
N ARG A 182 26.28 12.60 8.29
CA ARG A 182 26.97 13.32 9.39
C ARG A 182 26.86 12.59 10.73
N ARG A 183 25.67 12.12 11.09
CA ARG A 183 25.42 11.39 12.36
C ARG A 183 26.18 10.09 12.46
N PHE A 184 26.33 9.39 11.34
CA PHE A 184 27.15 8.18 11.26
C PHE A 184 28.66 8.48 11.15
N SER A 185 29.02 9.77 10.99
CA SER A 185 30.39 10.27 10.93
C SER A 185 31.24 9.57 9.86
N LEU A 186 30.67 9.37 8.68
CA LEU A 186 31.27 8.57 7.60
C LEU A 186 32.46 9.22 6.88
N GLY A 187 32.77 10.50 7.15
CA GLY A 187 33.95 11.22 6.62
C GLY A 187 33.77 11.85 5.24
N SER A 188 34.68 12.73 4.80
CA SER A 188 34.56 13.53 3.56
C SER A 188 34.97 12.80 2.27
N THR A 189 35.69 11.69 2.40
CA THR A 189 36.08 10.80 1.29
C THR A 189 35.84 9.37 1.76
N PRO A 190 34.66 8.78 1.48
CA PRO A 190 34.47 7.35 1.62
C PRO A 190 35.19 6.65 0.46
N THR A 191 36.50 6.86 0.35
CA THR A 191 37.37 6.01 -0.46
C THR A 191 37.52 4.75 0.35
N THR A 192 37.03 3.64 -0.19
CA THR A 192 37.37 2.26 0.18
C THR A 192 38.54 2.16 1.16
N LEU A 193 38.35 1.47 2.31
CA LEU A 193 39.36 0.81 3.18
C LEU A 193 39.32 1.14 4.70
N ALA A 194 38.40 1.97 5.21
CA ALA A 194 38.20 2.11 6.68
C ALA A 194 36.72 2.12 7.15
N ASN A 195 35.78 2.11 6.20
CA ASN A 195 34.38 1.75 6.42
C ASN A 195 34.25 0.39 5.76
N THR A 196 33.82 -0.67 6.48
CA THR A 196 33.79 -2.03 5.95
C THR A 196 33.21 -2.02 4.54
N GLN A 197 34.09 -2.20 3.55
CA GLN A 197 33.67 -2.41 2.18
C GLN A 197 32.77 -3.64 2.23
N LEU A 198 31.59 -3.57 1.60
CA LEU A 198 30.80 -4.77 1.35
C LEU A 198 31.68 -5.71 0.50
N GLY A 199 32.39 -6.59 1.19
CA GLY A 199 33.68 -7.10 0.76
C GLY A 199 34.34 -7.93 1.85
N GLY A 200 33.56 -8.79 2.51
CA GLY A 200 34.09 -10.10 2.91
C GLY A 200 34.48 -10.91 1.66
N PRO A 201 35.08 -12.11 1.82
CA PRO A 201 35.50 -12.94 0.69
C PRO A 201 34.30 -13.25 -0.21
N GLY A 202 34.19 -12.56 -1.36
CA GLY A 202 33.00 -12.56 -2.21
C GLY A 202 32.53 -11.17 -2.70
N GLY A 203 33.42 -10.17 -2.70
CA GLY A 203 33.13 -8.76 -3.01
C GLY A 203 32.12 -8.49 -4.12
N ILE A 204 31.23 -7.53 -3.87
CA ILE A 204 30.25 -7.06 -4.84
C ILE A 204 30.94 -6.44 -6.06
N THR A 205 30.45 -6.83 -7.22
CA THR A 205 30.70 -6.15 -8.50
C THR A 205 29.83 -4.89 -8.57
N LEU A 206 30.42 -3.74 -8.88
CA LEU A 206 29.69 -2.48 -9.11
C LEU A 206 28.46 -2.73 -10.02
N GLY A 207 27.27 -2.34 -9.56
CA GLY A 207 26.00 -2.47 -10.31
C GLY A 207 24.92 -3.32 -9.63
N ASN A 208 25.27 -4.28 -8.77
CA ASN A 208 24.29 -5.09 -8.02
C ASN A 208 24.68 -5.26 -6.54
N LEU A 209 23.93 -4.62 -5.63
CA LEU A 209 24.09 -4.69 -4.20
C LEU A 209 23.57 -6.04 -3.65
N ALA A 210 24.47 -6.87 -3.13
CA ALA A 210 24.12 -8.03 -2.32
C ALA A 210 23.81 -7.62 -0.87
N GLN A 211 23.00 -8.44 -0.17
CA GLN A 211 22.73 -8.23 1.25
C GLN A 211 24.06 -8.29 2.01
N PRO A 212 24.38 -7.29 2.85
CA PRO A 212 25.56 -7.36 3.71
C PRO A 212 25.43 -8.53 4.68
N ASP A 213 26.55 -9.14 5.04
CA ASP A 213 26.57 -10.00 6.21
C ASP A 213 26.06 -9.22 7.44
N PRO A 214 25.26 -9.85 8.30
CA PRO A 214 24.82 -9.23 9.52
C PRO A 214 26.01 -8.87 10.40
N ILE A 215 25.85 -7.74 11.05
CA ILE A 215 26.87 -7.15 11.88
C ILE A 215 26.91 -7.91 13.22
N ASP A 216 27.82 -8.88 13.39
CA ASP A 216 28.13 -9.47 14.70
C ASP A 216 28.92 -8.49 15.59
N ASN A 217 29.63 -7.54 14.96
CA ASN A 217 30.29 -6.39 15.57
C ASN A 217 30.17 -5.19 14.61
N PRO A 218 29.48 -4.08 14.98
CA PRO A 218 29.33 -2.92 14.09
C PRO A 218 30.67 -2.53 13.46
N PRO A 219 30.73 -2.23 12.15
CA PRO A 219 31.79 -1.36 11.64
C PRO A 219 31.91 -0.23 12.66
N GLU A 220 33.10 0.30 12.95
CA GLU A 220 33.28 1.36 13.97
C GLU A 220 32.22 2.49 13.83
N ARG A 221 31.72 2.67 12.61
CA ARG A 221 30.72 3.67 12.24
C ARG A 221 29.27 3.17 12.14
N GLY A 222 29.01 1.87 12.10
CA GLY A 222 27.68 1.26 12.21
C GLY A 222 26.79 1.34 10.96
N ALA A 223 27.39 1.50 9.78
CA ALA A 223 26.68 1.53 8.49
C ALA A 223 27.58 1.09 7.33
N TYR A 224 26.95 0.68 6.24
CA TYR A 224 27.56 0.32 4.95
C TYR A 224 27.45 1.45 3.94
N TYR A 225 28.27 1.41 2.90
CA TYR A 225 28.36 2.45 1.88
C TYR A 225 28.48 1.86 0.47
N ALA A 226 27.69 2.41 -0.46
CA ALA A 226 27.77 2.15 -1.90
C ALA A 226 28.16 3.45 -2.62
N PRO A 227 29.25 3.47 -3.42
CA PRO A 227 29.85 4.71 -3.95
C PRO A 227 29.13 5.34 -5.15
N GLY A 228 28.11 4.68 -5.69
CA GLY A 228 27.42 5.08 -6.91
C GLY A 228 26.08 4.39 -7.05
N ASP A 229 25.49 4.53 -8.23
CA ASP A 229 24.22 3.90 -8.59
C ASP A 229 24.30 2.37 -8.43
N THR A 230 23.25 1.79 -7.86
CA THR A 230 23.23 0.36 -7.56
C THR A 230 21.82 -0.22 -7.66
N THR A 231 21.75 -1.53 -7.89
CA THR A 231 20.49 -2.28 -7.94
C THR A 231 20.51 -3.38 -6.88
N ILE A 232 19.40 -3.67 -6.22
CA ILE A 232 19.20 -4.91 -5.46
C ILE A 232 18.45 -5.87 -6.37
N ALA A 233 19.15 -6.77 -7.05
CA ALA A 233 18.55 -7.69 -8.04
C ALA A 233 18.23 -9.08 -7.49
N THR A 234 18.59 -9.35 -6.23
CA THR A 234 18.32 -10.63 -5.56
C THR A 234 17.57 -10.39 -4.25
N ALA A 235 16.70 -11.32 -3.88
CA ALA A 235 15.88 -11.17 -2.68
C ALA A 235 16.75 -11.08 -1.42
N TRP A 236 16.35 -10.21 -0.49
CA TRP A 236 16.99 -10.04 0.81
C TRP A 236 16.06 -10.50 1.93
N SER A 237 16.63 -11.11 2.95
CA SER A 237 15.93 -11.53 4.17
C SER A 237 16.74 -11.09 5.38
N VAL A 238 16.29 -10.01 6.03
CA VAL A 238 16.91 -9.46 7.24
C VAL A 238 16.30 -10.14 8.45
N ALA A 239 17.13 -10.82 9.25
CA ALA A 239 16.69 -11.55 10.43
C ALA A 239 16.39 -10.62 11.62
N SER A 240 15.69 -11.16 12.64
CA SER A 240 15.19 -10.39 13.79
C SER A 240 16.29 -9.80 14.69
N THR A 241 17.52 -10.28 14.55
CA THR A 241 18.70 -9.80 15.29
C THR A 241 19.53 -8.81 14.49
N GLU A 242 19.22 -8.60 13.21
CA GLU A 242 20.06 -7.86 12.28
C GLU A 242 19.64 -6.40 12.19
N LYS A 243 20.64 -5.51 12.16
CA LYS A 243 20.45 -4.08 11.99
C LYS A 243 21.39 -3.57 10.90
N ILE A 244 20.82 -3.23 9.76
CA ILE A 244 21.55 -2.86 8.56
C ILE A 244 21.18 -1.43 8.17
N VAL A 245 22.18 -0.58 8.01
CA VAL A 245 22.02 0.79 7.47
C VAL A 245 22.98 0.91 6.30
N ILE A 246 22.47 1.29 5.13
CA ILE A 246 23.27 1.41 3.91
C ILE A 246 23.06 2.81 3.32
N PHE A 247 24.18 3.48 3.07
CA PHE A 247 24.23 4.75 2.37
C PHE A 247 24.60 4.52 0.91
N VAL A 248 23.74 4.96 -0.01
CA VAL A 248 23.95 4.90 -1.46
C VAL A 248 24.27 6.29 -1.98
N ASN A 249 25.49 6.50 -2.46
CA ASN A 249 25.89 7.74 -3.11
C ASN A 249 25.54 7.74 -4.60
N GLY A 250 24.25 7.62 -4.89
CA GLY A 250 23.69 7.57 -6.22
C GLY A 250 22.21 7.22 -6.14
N ASN A 251 21.71 6.69 -7.24
CA ASN A 251 20.37 6.11 -7.34
C ASN A 251 20.36 4.66 -6.86
N LEU A 252 19.25 4.24 -6.27
CA LEU A 252 19.02 2.85 -5.86
C LEU A 252 17.82 2.29 -6.62
N THR A 253 17.99 1.16 -7.28
CA THR A 253 16.89 0.36 -7.83
C THR A 253 16.68 -0.90 -7.01
N ILE A 254 15.44 -1.19 -6.63
CA ILE A 254 15.07 -2.42 -5.91
C ILE A 254 14.30 -3.29 -6.91
N ALA A 255 14.96 -4.33 -7.40
CA ALA A 255 14.46 -5.25 -8.43
C ALA A 255 14.18 -6.66 -7.88
N ALA A 256 14.17 -6.82 -6.56
CA ALA A 256 13.82 -8.06 -5.88
C ALA A 256 13.17 -7.79 -4.51
N PRO A 257 12.40 -8.76 -3.96
CA PRO A 257 11.77 -8.62 -2.66
C PRO A 257 12.78 -8.44 -1.51
N ILE A 258 12.38 -7.67 -0.50
CA ILE A 258 13.16 -7.45 0.73
C ILE A 258 12.23 -7.69 1.91
N THR A 259 12.51 -8.70 2.73
CA THR A 259 11.74 -9.00 3.94
C THR A 259 12.56 -8.67 5.19
N VAL A 260 11.91 -8.13 6.21
CA VAL A 260 12.55 -7.76 7.49
C VAL A 260 11.76 -8.36 8.64
N ALA A 261 12.30 -9.38 9.28
CA ALA A 261 11.68 -10.02 10.43
C ALA A 261 11.47 -9.01 11.58
N GLN A 262 10.41 -9.19 12.36
CA GLN A 262 10.15 -8.37 13.54
C GLN A 262 11.34 -8.43 14.50
N GLY A 263 11.81 -7.27 14.98
CA GLY A 263 13.06 -7.15 15.75
C GLY A 263 14.25 -6.68 14.90
N GLY A 264 14.24 -7.00 13.60
CA GLY A 264 15.23 -6.57 12.64
C GLY A 264 15.06 -5.11 12.23
N PHE A 265 16.09 -4.56 11.59
CA PHE A 265 16.05 -3.20 11.06
C PHE A 265 16.84 -3.10 9.77
N LEU A 266 16.23 -2.49 8.74
CA LEU A 266 16.90 -2.13 7.49
C LEU A 266 16.63 -0.66 7.16
N ALA A 267 17.68 0.10 6.88
CA ALA A 267 17.58 1.41 6.26
C ALA A 267 18.46 1.53 5.01
N LEU A 268 17.86 2.04 3.93
CA LEU A 268 18.51 2.37 2.66
C LEU A 268 18.34 3.87 2.41
N ILE A 269 19.46 4.58 2.35
CA ILE A 269 19.49 6.05 2.31
C ILE A 269 20.28 6.49 1.07
N ALA A 270 19.63 7.11 0.09
CA ALA A 270 20.21 7.47 -1.20
C ALA A 270 20.40 8.99 -1.36
N THR A 271 21.50 9.41 -1.99
CA THR A 271 21.71 10.81 -2.41
C THR A 271 20.86 11.19 -3.62
N GLY A 272 20.47 10.21 -4.44
CA GLY A 272 19.58 10.36 -5.58
C GLY A 272 18.19 9.78 -5.30
N ASP A 273 17.64 9.13 -6.32
CA ASP A 273 16.32 8.51 -6.33
C ASP A 273 16.36 7.09 -5.75
N ILE A 274 15.22 6.64 -5.23
CA ILE A 274 14.97 5.22 -4.92
C ILE A 274 13.80 4.76 -5.78
N THR A 275 14.01 3.72 -6.58
CA THR A 275 12.98 3.15 -7.47
C THR A 275 12.73 1.70 -7.11
N ILE A 276 11.48 1.37 -6.78
CA ILE A 276 10.98 0.00 -6.78
C ILE A 276 10.67 -0.37 -8.23
N ASP A 277 11.35 -1.39 -8.74
CA ASP A 277 11.18 -1.84 -10.11
C ASP A 277 9.78 -2.43 -10.36
N ALA A 278 9.31 -2.35 -11.60
CA ALA A 278 8.00 -2.83 -11.99
C ALA A 278 7.85 -4.36 -11.83
N SER A 279 8.95 -5.11 -11.75
CA SER A 279 8.94 -6.55 -11.45
C SER A 279 8.71 -6.91 -9.98
N VAL A 280 8.83 -5.95 -9.05
CA VAL A 280 8.64 -6.19 -7.62
C VAL A 280 7.18 -5.97 -7.23
N GLY A 281 6.48 -7.07 -6.95
CA GLY A 281 5.08 -7.07 -6.56
C GLY A 281 4.48 -8.48 -6.58
N THR A 282 3.16 -8.57 -6.48
CA THR A 282 2.41 -9.82 -6.56
C THR A 282 1.29 -9.72 -7.59
N SER A 283 1.00 -10.85 -8.26
CA SER A 283 -0.15 -10.98 -9.15
C SER A 283 -1.47 -11.12 -8.39
N ASP A 284 -1.41 -11.48 -7.11
CA ASP A 284 -2.58 -11.47 -6.23
C ASP A 284 -2.89 -10.04 -5.81
N ILE A 285 -3.83 -9.42 -6.54
CA ILE A 285 -4.28 -8.06 -6.29
C ILE A 285 -4.96 -7.87 -4.93
N THR A 286 -5.31 -8.94 -4.22
CA THR A 286 -5.90 -8.89 -2.87
C THR A 286 -4.88 -9.05 -1.76
N SER A 287 -3.64 -9.39 -2.10
CA SER A 287 -2.59 -9.64 -1.12
C SER A 287 -2.27 -8.39 -0.30
N THR A 288 -2.09 -8.62 0.99
CA THR A 288 -1.55 -7.66 1.96
C THR A 288 -0.14 -8.06 2.42
N THR A 289 0.48 -9.06 1.78
CA THR A 289 1.83 -9.53 2.14
C THR A 289 2.88 -8.58 1.57
N PRO A 290 3.72 -7.95 2.41
CA PRO A 290 4.79 -7.06 1.96
C PRO A 290 5.79 -7.74 1.04
N GLN A 291 6.19 -7.03 0.00
CA GLN A 291 7.29 -7.41 -0.89
C GLN A 291 8.55 -6.61 -0.62
N VAL A 292 8.42 -5.41 -0.04
CA VAL A 292 9.55 -4.54 0.31
C VAL A 292 9.33 -3.99 1.71
N GLU A 293 10.21 -4.37 2.63
CA GLU A 293 10.14 -3.98 4.03
C GLU A 293 11.37 -3.16 4.44
N GLY A 294 11.20 -2.10 5.23
CA GLY A 294 12.31 -1.30 5.76
C GLY A 294 12.08 0.20 5.78
N VAL A 295 13.17 0.95 5.94
CA VAL A 295 13.20 2.42 5.93
C VAL A 295 13.96 2.91 4.70
N TYR A 296 13.28 3.58 3.78
CA TYR A 296 13.80 4.04 2.50
C TYR A 296 13.77 5.56 2.45
N ILE A 297 14.94 6.18 2.30
CA ILE A 297 15.07 7.64 2.29
C ILE A 297 15.83 8.07 1.04
N ALA A 298 15.10 8.65 0.09
CA ALA A 298 15.64 9.29 -1.10
C ALA A 298 15.73 10.80 -0.89
N ASN A 299 16.91 11.38 -1.14
CA ASN A 299 17.04 12.82 -1.30
C ASN A 299 16.26 13.32 -2.53
N GLY A 300 16.21 12.49 -3.57
CA GLY A 300 15.39 12.71 -4.75
C GLY A 300 13.99 12.13 -4.59
N MET A 301 13.50 11.50 -5.65
CA MET A 301 12.19 10.90 -5.73
C MET A 301 12.19 9.48 -5.18
N PHE A 302 11.12 9.10 -4.48
CA PHE A 302 10.80 7.69 -4.25
C PHE A 302 9.76 7.25 -5.27
N THR A 303 10.06 6.23 -6.07
CA THR A 303 9.22 5.80 -7.19
C THR A 303 8.83 4.34 -7.04
N VAL A 304 7.53 4.04 -7.15
CA VAL A 304 7.05 2.69 -7.46
C VAL A 304 6.77 2.65 -8.96
N ALA A 305 7.61 1.95 -9.71
CA ALA A 305 7.57 1.95 -11.16
C ALA A 305 6.42 1.10 -11.70
N SER A 306 5.89 1.50 -12.85
CA SER A 306 4.93 0.74 -13.64
C SER A 306 5.59 0.13 -14.87
N THR A 307 5.05 -0.99 -15.33
CA THR A 307 5.38 -1.57 -16.65
C THR A 307 4.93 -0.67 -17.80
N GLY A 308 4.11 0.35 -17.53
CA GLY A 308 3.50 1.23 -18.54
C GLY A 308 2.40 0.54 -19.34
N LEU A 309 2.08 -0.72 -19.01
CA LEU A 309 1.05 -1.52 -19.68
C LEU A 309 -0.21 -1.56 -18.82
N LYS A 310 -1.35 -1.26 -19.44
CA LYS A 310 -2.67 -1.47 -18.80
C LYS A 310 -2.84 -2.95 -18.47
N GLN A 311 -3.22 -3.26 -17.23
CA GLN A 311 -3.29 -4.63 -16.70
C GLN A 311 -1.97 -5.43 -16.70
N GLY A 312 -0.82 -4.76 -16.82
CA GLY A 312 0.50 -5.42 -16.77
C GLY A 312 1.20 -5.29 -15.41
N ASP A 313 0.68 -4.44 -14.53
CA ASP A 313 1.31 -4.16 -13.27
C ASP A 313 1.06 -5.24 -12.20
N LEU A 314 2.06 -5.41 -11.34
CA LEU A 314 1.94 -6.18 -10.12
C LEU A 314 1.51 -5.28 -8.98
N LYS A 315 0.75 -5.81 -8.04
CA LYS A 315 0.44 -5.11 -6.78
C LYS A 315 1.70 -4.95 -5.96
N PHE A 316 1.97 -3.72 -5.57
CA PHE A 316 3.04 -3.40 -4.65
C PHE A 316 2.49 -3.34 -3.22
N VAL A 317 3.12 -4.08 -2.32
CA VAL A 317 2.88 -3.94 -0.87
C VAL A 317 4.22 -3.62 -0.21
N GLY A 318 4.36 -2.40 0.29
CA GLY A 318 5.53 -1.96 1.05
C GLY A 318 5.23 -1.90 2.54
N ALA A 319 6.15 -2.29 3.42
CA ALA A 319 5.98 -2.14 4.87
C ALA A 319 7.13 -1.36 5.50
N GLY A 320 6.81 -0.26 6.19
CA GLY A 320 7.80 0.58 6.86
C GLY A 320 7.67 2.05 6.51
N THR A 321 8.80 2.68 6.19
CA THR A 321 8.88 4.14 5.99
C THR A 321 9.50 4.42 4.63
N PHE A 322 8.81 5.21 3.81
CA PHE A 322 9.23 5.53 2.45
C PHE A 322 9.21 7.05 2.28
N VAL A 323 10.37 7.63 2.01
CA VAL A 323 10.58 9.08 1.95
C VAL A 323 11.24 9.42 0.63
N GLY A 324 10.62 10.31 -0.15
CA GLY A 324 11.26 10.99 -1.26
C GLY A 324 11.18 12.50 -1.05
N TRP A 325 12.33 13.13 -0.77
CA TRP A 325 12.37 14.54 -0.38
C TRP A 325 12.04 15.51 -1.53
N THR A 326 12.16 15.09 -2.79
CA THR A 326 11.66 15.85 -3.94
C THR A 326 10.27 15.39 -4.40
N GLY A 327 9.78 14.24 -3.91
CA GLY A 327 8.46 13.72 -4.22
C GLY A 327 8.37 12.21 -4.08
N VAL A 328 7.13 11.72 -4.09
CA VAL A 328 6.79 10.29 -4.14
C VAL A 328 5.95 10.07 -5.39
N SER A 329 6.33 9.11 -6.23
CA SER A 329 5.66 8.75 -7.47
C SER A 329 5.17 7.30 -7.40
N LEU A 330 3.86 7.11 -7.44
CA LEU A 330 3.17 5.81 -7.39
C LEU A 330 2.49 5.61 -8.75
N ASN A 331 2.97 4.66 -9.54
CA ASN A 331 2.60 4.57 -10.95
C ASN A 331 1.84 3.29 -11.33
N ARG A 332 1.61 2.35 -10.40
CA ARG A 332 0.94 1.08 -10.70
C ARG A 332 -0.50 1.31 -11.14
N ASP A 333 -0.90 0.61 -12.20
CA ASP A 333 -2.20 0.81 -12.82
C ASP A 333 -2.87 -0.50 -13.25
N PHE A 334 -3.98 -0.84 -12.59
CA PHE A 334 -4.82 -2.00 -12.93
C PHE A 334 -6.03 -1.67 -13.82
N ARG A 335 -6.08 -0.47 -14.42
CA ARG A 335 -7.15 -0.16 -15.38
C ARG A 335 -7.19 -1.19 -16.49
N LEU A 336 -8.40 -1.68 -16.79
CA LEU A 336 -8.63 -2.70 -17.81
C LEU A 336 -8.61 -2.14 -19.25
N GLY A 337 -8.70 -0.82 -19.43
CA GLY A 337 -8.78 -0.17 -20.74
C GLY A 337 -8.60 1.35 -20.68
N ASP A 338 -8.95 2.06 -21.75
CA ASP A 338 -9.19 3.51 -21.75
C ASP A 338 -10.61 3.87 -21.27
N ASP A 339 -11.46 2.85 -21.06
CA ASP A 339 -12.82 3.02 -20.61
C ASP A 339 -12.87 3.58 -19.17
N THR A 340 -13.51 4.72 -19.06
CA THR A 340 -13.79 5.46 -17.82
C THR A 340 -14.64 4.71 -16.80
N THR A 341 -15.25 3.58 -17.18
CA THR A 341 -16.07 2.74 -16.30
C THR A 341 -15.30 1.55 -15.70
N GLU A 342 -14.17 1.17 -16.27
CA GLU A 342 -13.34 0.03 -15.80
C GLU A 342 -12.17 0.45 -14.90
N GLY A 343 -12.08 1.74 -14.58
CA GLY A 343 -11.22 2.28 -13.52
C GLY A 343 -11.53 1.75 -12.11
N LEU A 344 -12.49 0.82 -12.00
CA LEU A 344 -12.99 0.24 -10.77
C LEU A 344 -12.05 -0.82 -10.15
N LYS A 345 -11.04 -1.33 -10.86
CA LYS A 345 -10.08 -2.27 -10.27
C LYS A 345 -9.12 -1.60 -9.27
N ASN A 346 -8.50 -0.48 -9.63
CA ASN A 346 -7.69 0.32 -8.70
C ASN A 346 -8.54 0.84 -7.52
N PHE A 347 -9.84 0.99 -7.77
CA PHE A 347 -10.80 1.45 -6.79
C PHE A 347 -11.09 0.37 -5.73
N ASP A 348 -11.30 -0.90 -6.10
CA ASP A 348 -11.52 -1.98 -5.12
C ASP A 348 -10.23 -2.63 -4.61
N GLN A 349 -9.13 -2.51 -5.35
CA GLN A 349 -7.82 -3.10 -5.04
C GLN A 349 -6.71 -2.08 -5.38
N PRO A 350 -6.15 -1.37 -4.38
CA PRO A 350 -5.10 -0.38 -4.65
C PRO A 350 -3.89 -1.03 -5.32
N GLY A 351 -3.32 -0.31 -6.31
CA GLY A 351 -2.07 -0.67 -6.98
C GLY A 351 -0.89 -0.75 -6.03
N GLU A 352 -0.88 0.18 -5.07
CA GLU A 352 0.12 0.30 -4.02
C GLU A 352 -0.51 0.34 -2.64
N LEU A 353 -0.01 -0.50 -1.75
CA LEU A 353 -0.38 -0.57 -0.35
C LEU A 353 0.86 -0.38 0.53
N PHE A 354 0.76 0.52 1.51
CA PHE A 354 1.81 0.78 2.48
C PHE A 354 1.36 0.37 3.89
N LEU A 355 2.13 -0.47 4.56
CA LEU A 355 1.86 -0.95 5.91
C LEU A 355 2.80 -0.27 6.92
N ALA A 356 2.27 0.19 8.04
CA ALA A 356 3.10 0.69 9.13
C ALA A 356 3.89 -0.44 9.81
N ARG A 357 5.17 -0.17 10.11
CA ARG A 357 6.05 -1.03 10.93
C ARG A 357 6.55 -0.23 12.15
N PRO A 358 5.71 -0.03 13.18
CA PRO A 358 6.12 0.74 14.36
C PRO A 358 7.29 0.10 15.12
N ASP A 359 7.51 -1.20 14.96
CA ASP A 359 8.66 -1.90 15.53
C ASP A 359 10.00 -1.38 14.98
N PHE A 360 10.05 -0.80 13.78
CA PHE A 360 11.27 -0.16 13.27
C PHE A 360 11.71 1.03 14.11
N VAL A 361 10.79 1.75 14.76
CA VAL A 361 11.13 2.83 15.69
C VAL A 361 11.81 2.26 16.94
N LEU A 362 11.34 1.11 17.43
CA LEU A 362 11.91 0.43 18.59
C LEU A 362 13.28 -0.19 18.28
N ASN A 363 13.46 -0.67 17.05
CA ASN A 363 14.70 -1.34 16.62
C ASN A 363 15.73 -0.40 16.01
N LEU A 364 15.38 0.88 15.82
CA LEU A 364 16.20 1.93 15.21
C LEU A 364 17.64 1.97 15.80
N PRO A 365 18.68 2.02 14.95
CA PRO A 365 20.04 2.27 15.41
C PRO A 365 20.15 3.62 16.14
N LYS A 366 20.86 3.63 17.28
CA LYS A 366 21.01 4.84 18.14
C LYS A 366 21.46 6.09 17.38
N LYS A 367 22.31 5.93 16.35
CA LYS A 367 22.82 7.04 15.52
C LYS A 367 21.74 7.68 14.63
N MET A 368 20.63 7.00 14.37
CA MET A 368 19.48 7.58 13.66
C MET A 368 18.51 8.28 14.61
N ALA A 369 18.48 7.91 15.89
CA ALA A 369 17.65 8.54 16.89
C ALA A 369 18.08 10.00 17.15
N ARG A 370 17.12 10.85 17.52
CA ARG A 370 17.40 12.18 18.09
C ARG A 370 17.17 12.12 19.59
N PRO A 371 18.09 12.66 20.42
CA PRO A 371 17.77 12.90 21.81
C PRO A 371 16.69 13.99 21.90
N VAL A 372 15.82 13.87 22.90
CA VAL A 372 14.81 14.91 23.21
C VAL A 372 15.46 16.13 23.87
N THR A 373 16.72 16.01 24.31
CA THR A 373 17.49 17.07 24.96
C THR A 373 18.84 17.23 24.26
N ASP A 374 19.04 18.36 23.59
CA ASP A 374 20.37 18.79 23.13
C ASP A 374 21.02 19.59 24.26
N TRP A 375 22.17 19.14 24.76
CA TRP A 375 22.97 19.89 25.72
C TRP A 375 23.93 20.80 24.96
N GLN A 376 23.89 22.10 25.24
CA GLN A 376 24.86 23.07 24.72
C GLN A 376 25.55 23.74 25.91
N GLU A 377 26.88 23.76 25.89
CA GLU A 377 27.66 24.57 26.83
C GLU A 377 27.36 26.04 26.54
N VAL A 378 26.73 26.71 27.50
CA VAL A 378 26.58 28.17 27.47
C VAL A 378 27.83 28.71 28.15
N ALA A 379 28.67 29.42 27.39
CA ALA A 379 29.86 30.08 27.94
C ALA A 379 29.43 30.98 29.13
N PRO A 380 30.15 30.92 30.26
CA PRO A 380 29.74 31.56 31.52
C PRO A 380 29.68 33.09 31.44
#